data_AF-A0A9W8KXH2-F1
#
_entry.id   AF-A0A9W8KXH2-F1
#
_cell.length_a   1.000
_cell.length_b   1.000
_cell.length_c   1.000
_cell.angle_alpha   90.00
_cell.angle_beta   90.00
_cell.angle_gamma   90.00
#
_symmetry.space_group_name_H-M   'P 1'
#
loop_
_entity.id
_entity.type
_entity.pdbx_description
1 polymer ?
#
loop_
_entity_poly.entity_id
_entity_poly.type
_entity_poly.pdbx_seq_one_letter_code
_entity_poly.pdbx_strand_id
1 'polypeptide(L)'
;MVVRRVCEWAKHQANSFLFDNPVLADPVFTTSYFVPQPVLCLVRLVVFAYCLGVLVTNMVINIVHGAGWNWAAYFTTLTYVGITMYFGFAAYNTTRACVLKQLVAREMVCRVDVPDSSQAIVAPEIVSVATSRHSSVIYVNAQSSTEEKLTDGEDQVAPEPPLLVPLLPAKKLTRQLCLATQWLLYESFVCFAPLVTIVYWALLYPMSGGFAALDDVWMGVSMHAVNTILMALEVLVFARSPMVLGHINFLLTAMTLYLGLVYFMVLVYGFYVYPFFEARYFSGYIAIVCLLVVNIVGIIWVALFMVHYWRDRAFPKWSAAVRGRLWSTSSV
;
A
#
# COMPACT_ATOMS: atom_id res chain seq x y z
N MET A 1 3.42 -17.46 -28.31
CA MET A 1 2.44 -18.22 -27.44
C MET A 1 2.87 -18.18 -25.97
N VAL A 2 4.18 -17.99 -25.59
CA VAL A 2 4.71 -17.89 -24.21
C VAL A 2 4.52 -16.47 -23.68
N VAL A 3 4.70 -15.48 -24.51
CA VAL A 3 4.55 -14.09 -24.04
C VAL A 3 3.07 -13.81 -23.73
N ARG A 4 2.23 -14.28 -24.59
CA ARG A 4 0.78 -14.07 -24.36
C ARG A 4 0.33 -14.78 -23.07
N ARG A 5 0.83 -15.97 -22.82
CA ARG A 5 0.46 -16.71 -21.58
C ARG A 5 1.00 -15.99 -20.34
N VAL A 6 2.15 -15.45 -20.46
CA VAL A 6 2.74 -14.73 -19.31
C VAL A 6 1.95 -13.44 -19.06
N CYS A 7 1.59 -12.81 -20.10
CA CYS A 7 0.83 -11.56 -19.92
C CYS A 7 -0.56 -11.85 -19.32
N GLU A 8 -1.17 -12.88 -19.76
CA GLU A 8 -2.49 -13.22 -19.20
C GLU A 8 -2.37 -13.64 -17.72
N TRP A 9 -1.37 -14.40 -17.50
CA TRP A 9 -1.11 -14.78 -16.09
C TRP A 9 -0.87 -13.54 -15.22
N ALA A 10 -0.10 -12.61 -15.71
CA ALA A 10 0.20 -11.39 -14.94
C ALA A 10 -1.08 -10.55 -14.75
N LYS A 11 -1.78 -10.53 -15.80
CA LYS A 11 -3.04 -9.77 -15.69
C LYS A 11 -3.97 -10.39 -14.62
N HIS A 12 -4.09 -11.65 -14.69
CA HIS A 12 -4.92 -12.35 -13.70
C HIS A 12 -4.41 -12.12 -12.27
N GLN A 13 -3.15 -12.19 -12.13
CA GLN A 13 -2.60 -11.98 -10.76
C GLN A 13 -2.85 -10.55 -10.29
N ALA A 14 -2.68 -9.60 -11.27
CA ALA A 14 -2.90 -8.19 -10.88
C ALA A 14 -4.37 -7.96 -10.50
N ASN A 15 -5.22 -8.55 -11.26
CA ASN A 15 -6.66 -8.37 -10.95
C ASN A 15 -7.03 -9.02 -9.62
N SER A 16 -6.45 -10.19 -9.45
CA SER A 16 -6.73 -10.86 -8.17
C SER A 16 -6.17 -10.06 -6.98
N PHE A 17 -5.05 -9.48 -7.15
CA PHE A 17 -4.45 -8.69 -6.05
C PHE A 17 -5.29 -7.43 -5.79
N LEU A 18 -5.72 -6.76 -6.84
CA LEU A 18 -6.36 -5.45 -6.64
C LEU A 18 -7.83 -5.63 -6.24
N PHE A 19 -8.43 -6.67 -6.64
CA PHE A 19 -9.90 -6.60 -6.43
C PHE A 19 -10.35 -7.81 -5.60
N ASP A 20 -9.58 -8.82 -5.57
CA ASP A 20 -10.05 -10.00 -4.81
C ASP A 20 -9.30 -10.12 -3.48
N ASN A 21 -8.56 -9.02 -3.16
CA ASN A 21 -7.75 -9.09 -1.93
C ASN A 21 -8.49 -8.38 -0.78
N PRO A 22 -8.95 -9.15 0.10
CA PRO A 22 -9.77 -8.58 1.19
C PRO A 22 -8.92 -7.68 2.10
N VAL A 23 -7.61 -7.87 1.99
CA VAL A 23 -6.72 -7.06 2.85
C VAL A 23 -6.67 -5.61 2.34
N LEU A 24 -6.85 -5.50 1.06
CA LEU A 24 -6.81 -4.13 0.49
C LEU A 24 -8.13 -3.41 0.76
N ALA A 25 -8.41 -3.24 2.02
CA ALA A 25 -9.65 -2.57 2.44
C ALA A 25 -9.30 -1.30 3.23
N ASP A 26 -10.25 -0.36 3.22
CA ASP A 26 -10.00 1.00 3.76
C ASP A 26 -9.69 0.95 5.26
N PRO A 27 -10.44 0.18 6.01
CA PRO A 27 -10.21 0.28 7.46
C PRO A 27 -8.79 -0.18 7.84
N VAL A 28 -8.23 -0.97 7.01
CA VAL A 28 -6.90 -1.48 7.35
C VAL A 28 -5.85 -0.36 7.18
N PHE A 29 -6.12 0.56 6.33
CA PHE A 29 -5.06 1.56 6.04
C PHE A 29 -5.46 2.94 6.57
N THR A 30 -6.64 3.05 7.14
CA THR A 30 -7.05 4.43 7.52
C THR A 30 -7.34 4.48 9.03
N THR A 31 -7.18 3.36 9.69
CA THR A 31 -7.47 3.40 11.13
C THR A 31 -6.22 2.97 11.90
N SER A 32 -6.37 3.28 13.27
CA SER A 32 -5.20 2.96 14.14
C SER A 32 -5.67 2.14 15.34
N TYR A 33 -4.52 1.53 16.03
CA TYR A 33 -4.86 0.72 17.22
C TYR A 33 -5.20 1.62 18.41
N PHE A 34 -4.55 2.81 18.42
CA PHE A 34 -4.65 3.54 19.71
C PHE A 34 -5.24 4.94 19.47
N VAL A 35 -5.18 5.33 18.24
CA VAL A 35 -5.53 6.75 18.04
C VAL A 35 -6.83 6.83 17.23
N PRO A 36 -7.73 7.77 17.72
CA PRO A 36 -8.94 7.96 16.92
C PRO A 36 -8.61 8.47 15.51
N GLN A 37 -9.54 8.14 14.59
CA GLN A 37 -9.25 8.33 13.16
C GLN A 37 -9.03 9.81 12.83
N PRO A 38 -9.74 10.84 13.37
CA PRO A 38 -9.46 12.24 13.00
C PRO A 38 -8.08 12.70 13.49
N VAL A 39 -7.74 12.20 14.69
CA VAL A 39 -6.40 12.57 15.20
C VAL A 39 -5.31 11.92 14.33
N LEU A 40 -5.54 10.68 13.96
CA LEU A 40 -4.57 9.99 13.08
C LEU A 40 -4.40 10.77 11.77
N CYS A 41 -5.54 11.23 11.23
CA CYS A 41 -5.46 12.01 9.98
C CYS A 41 -4.58 13.25 10.17
N LEU A 42 -4.77 13.98 11.25
CA LEU A 42 -3.96 15.18 11.50
C LEU A 42 -2.48 14.83 11.66
N VAL A 43 -2.23 13.80 12.40
CA VAL A 43 -0.82 13.41 12.63
C VAL A 43 -0.16 13.06 11.29
N ARG A 44 -0.80 12.36 10.41
CA ARG A 44 -0.19 11.95 9.13
C ARG A 44 0.04 13.17 8.23
N LEU A 45 -0.90 14.16 8.36
CA LEU A 45 -0.71 15.39 7.56
C LEU A 45 0.51 16.17 8.07
N VAL A 46 0.60 16.21 9.37
CA VAL A 46 1.74 16.97 9.93
C VAL A 46 3.06 16.26 9.59
N VAL A 47 3.04 14.95 9.73
CA VAL A 47 4.30 14.23 9.43
C VAL A 47 4.62 14.36 7.93
N PHE A 48 3.57 14.29 7.12
CA PHE A 48 3.83 14.46 5.67
C PHE A 48 4.45 15.82 5.39
N ALA A 49 3.89 16.86 5.98
CA ALA A 49 4.45 18.20 5.77
C ALA A 49 5.90 18.30 6.27
N TYR A 50 6.10 17.72 7.42
CA TYR A 50 7.47 17.72 7.93
C TYR A 50 8.44 17.01 6.97
N CYS A 51 8.08 15.83 6.51
CA CYS A 51 9.00 15.08 5.62
C CYS A 51 9.21 15.84 4.31
N LEU A 52 8.16 16.43 3.88
CA LEU A 52 8.31 17.19 2.63
C LEU A 52 9.25 18.39 2.84
N GLY A 53 9.09 19.04 3.95
CA GLY A 53 10.02 20.14 4.28
C GLY A 53 11.48 19.69 4.34
N VAL A 54 11.72 18.61 5.01
CA VAL A 54 13.10 18.10 5.11
C VAL A 54 13.65 17.77 3.71
N LEU A 55 12.77 17.13 2.91
CA LEU A 55 13.22 16.73 1.57
C LEU A 55 13.55 17.96 0.72
N VAL A 56 12.71 18.96 0.81
CA VAL A 56 12.96 20.17 0.02
C VAL A 56 14.21 20.89 0.54
N THR A 57 14.33 20.99 1.84
CA THR A 57 15.54 21.63 2.40
C THR A 57 16.81 20.87 1.98
N ASN A 58 16.70 19.50 2.07
CA ASN A 58 17.89 18.72 1.64
C ASN A 58 18.24 19.03 0.17
N MET A 59 17.23 19.16 -0.61
CA MET A 59 17.48 19.46 -2.04
C MET A 59 18.10 20.85 -2.20
N VAL A 60 17.57 21.84 -1.53
CA VAL A 60 18.06 23.22 -1.65
C VAL A 60 19.53 23.31 -1.17
N ILE A 61 19.80 22.73 -0.02
CA ILE A 61 21.18 22.78 0.52
C ILE A 61 22.16 22.13 -0.47
N ASN A 62 21.75 21.02 -1.07
CA ASN A 62 22.68 20.33 -2.00
C ASN A 62 22.87 21.14 -3.29
N ILE A 63 21.85 21.83 -3.71
CA ILE A 63 22.00 22.66 -4.93
C ILE A 63 22.88 23.87 -4.62
N VAL A 64 22.68 24.47 -3.49
CA VAL A 64 23.45 25.69 -3.13
C VAL A 64 24.93 25.33 -2.93
N HIS A 65 25.23 24.13 -2.49
CA HIS A 65 26.65 23.77 -2.20
C HIS A 65 27.28 23.13 -3.43
N GLY A 66 26.54 23.11 -4.59
CA GLY A 66 27.14 22.73 -5.89
C GLY A 66 27.10 21.22 -6.12
N ALA A 67 26.42 20.48 -5.20
CA ALA A 67 26.36 19.01 -5.37
C ALA A 67 25.38 18.63 -6.51
N GLY A 68 24.64 19.65 -7.11
CA GLY A 68 23.72 19.42 -8.25
C GLY A 68 22.74 18.27 -7.97
N TRP A 69 22.69 17.24 -8.96
CA TRP A 69 21.65 16.17 -8.96
C TRP A 69 22.19 14.93 -8.24
N ASN A 70 23.35 15.02 -7.71
CA ASN A 70 23.93 13.81 -7.06
C ASN A 70 23.17 13.45 -5.78
N TRP A 71 22.44 14.39 -5.29
CA TRP A 71 21.80 14.11 -3.99
C TRP A 71 20.71 13.04 -4.14
N ALA A 72 20.12 12.99 -5.39
CA ALA A 72 19.00 12.02 -5.58
C ALA A 72 19.53 10.58 -5.68
N ALA A 73 20.82 10.45 -5.78
CA ALA A 73 21.38 9.09 -5.96
C ALA A 73 21.62 8.39 -4.61
N TYR A 74 21.54 9.23 -3.55
CA TYR A 74 21.79 8.60 -2.24
C TYR A 74 20.56 7.79 -1.78
N PHE A 75 20.89 6.63 -1.29
CA PHE A 75 19.79 5.75 -0.83
C PHE A 75 18.97 6.42 0.27
N THR A 76 19.64 7.22 1.08
CA THR A 76 18.90 7.93 2.15
C THR A 76 17.84 8.86 1.56
N THR A 77 18.22 9.53 0.50
CA THR A 77 17.24 10.45 -0.12
C THR A 77 16.09 9.67 -0.77
N LEU A 78 16.40 8.56 -1.43
CA LEU A 78 15.33 7.76 -2.04
C LEU A 78 14.38 7.19 -0.98
N THR A 79 15.02 6.76 0.11
CA THR A 79 14.16 6.23 1.19
C THR A 79 13.27 7.35 1.77
N TYR A 80 13.86 8.49 1.87
CA TYR A 80 13.07 9.59 2.48
C TYR A 80 11.96 10.03 1.50
N VAL A 81 12.25 10.01 0.16
CA VAL A 81 11.16 10.26 -0.80
C VAL A 81 10.06 9.22 -0.60
N GLY A 82 10.46 7.96 -0.45
CA GLY A 82 9.48 6.91 -0.16
C GLY A 82 8.65 7.20 1.09
N ILE A 83 9.33 7.64 2.14
CA ILE A 83 8.60 7.93 3.40
C ILE A 83 7.62 9.09 3.17
N THR A 84 8.09 10.10 2.44
CA THR A 84 7.22 11.26 2.19
C THR A 84 6.00 10.82 1.37
N MET A 85 6.26 9.99 0.36
CA MET A 85 5.12 9.50 -0.45
C MET A 85 4.19 8.62 0.39
N TYR A 86 4.76 7.76 1.18
CA TYR A 86 3.89 6.94 2.04
C TYR A 86 2.96 7.80 2.89
N PHE A 87 3.55 8.77 3.62
CA PHE A 87 2.66 9.55 4.52
C PHE A 87 1.72 10.42 3.69
N GLY A 88 2.11 10.77 2.42
CA GLY A 88 1.16 11.48 1.54
C GLY A 88 -0.07 10.61 1.23
N PHE A 89 0.20 9.36 0.80
CA PHE A 89 -0.93 8.47 0.49
C PHE A 89 -1.72 8.11 1.76
N ALA A 90 -0.98 7.90 2.83
CA ALA A 90 -1.68 7.57 4.09
C ALA A 90 -2.59 8.72 4.54
N ALA A 91 -2.08 9.96 4.38
CA ALA A 91 -2.90 11.13 4.77
C ALA A 91 -4.10 11.26 3.83
N TYR A 92 -3.82 11.05 2.57
CA TYR A 92 -4.93 11.15 1.61
C TYR A 92 -6.02 10.12 1.90
N ASN A 93 -5.65 8.89 2.08
CA ASN A 93 -6.66 7.83 2.31
C ASN A 93 -7.38 8.03 3.65
N THR A 94 -6.66 8.48 4.62
CA THR A 94 -7.33 8.67 5.93
C THR A 94 -8.27 9.87 5.87
N THR A 95 -7.88 10.94 5.19
CA THR A 95 -8.76 12.12 5.08
C THR A 95 -10.05 11.75 4.33
N ARG A 96 -9.85 11.14 3.30
CA ARG A 96 -11.04 10.71 2.55
C ARG A 96 -11.99 9.88 3.42
N ALA A 97 -11.45 8.91 4.08
CA ALA A 97 -12.30 8.07 4.96
C ALA A 97 -13.02 8.92 6.01
N CYS A 98 -12.34 9.88 6.54
CA CYS A 98 -12.97 10.74 7.56
C CYS A 98 -14.10 11.57 6.94
N VAL A 99 -13.86 12.11 5.78
CA VAL A 99 -14.87 12.97 5.14
C VAL A 99 -16.12 12.13 4.80
N LEU A 100 -15.90 10.95 4.30
CA LEU A 100 -17.03 10.08 3.96
C LEU A 100 -17.85 9.71 5.20
N LYS A 101 -17.15 9.44 6.29
CA LYS A 101 -17.91 9.10 7.53
C LYS A 101 -18.74 10.30 8.01
N GLN A 102 -18.14 11.46 7.81
CA GLN A 102 -18.89 12.66 8.25
C GLN A 102 -20.11 12.89 7.35
N LEU A 103 -19.97 12.65 6.08
CA LEU A 103 -21.11 12.88 5.15
C LEU A 103 -22.23 11.88 5.43
N VAL A 104 -21.89 10.68 5.70
CA VAL A 104 -22.92 9.66 6.01
C VAL A 104 -23.61 9.98 7.34
N ALA A 105 -22.79 10.39 8.28
CA ALA A 105 -23.39 10.74 9.58
C ALA A 105 -24.38 11.92 9.42
N ARG A 106 -24.01 12.82 8.49
CA ARG A 106 -24.90 13.98 8.27
C ARG A 106 -26.20 13.54 7.59
N GLU A 107 -26.14 12.63 6.65
CA GLU A 107 -27.35 12.13 5.96
C GLU A 107 -28.27 11.37 6.93
N MET A 108 -27.70 10.63 7.83
CA MET A 108 -28.53 9.86 8.78
C MET A 108 -29.26 10.79 9.75
N VAL A 109 -28.59 11.83 10.14
CA VAL A 109 -29.24 12.80 11.05
C VAL A 109 -30.38 13.51 10.31
N CYS A 110 -30.26 13.81 8.96
CA CYS A 110 -31.34 14.48 8.19
C CYS A 110 -32.51 13.53 7.96
N ARG A 111 -32.30 12.19 7.83
CA ARG A 111 -33.41 11.21 7.64
C ARG A 111 -34.22 11.04 8.93
N VAL A 112 -33.68 11.18 10.06
CA VAL A 112 -34.39 10.99 11.34
C VAL A 112 -35.27 12.22 11.61
N ASP A 113 -35.09 13.32 10.96
CA ASP A 113 -35.84 14.56 11.30
C ASP A 113 -37.00 14.76 10.32
N VAL A 114 -37.28 13.76 9.40
CA VAL A 114 -38.51 13.91 8.60
C VAL A 114 -39.62 13.06 9.25
N PRO A 115 -40.46 13.66 10.23
CA PRO A 115 -41.61 12.94 10.77
C PRO A 115 -42.47 12.31 9.67
N ASP A 116 -42.31 11.06 9.38
CA ASP A 116 -43.26 10.26 8.58
C ASP A 116 -44.68 10.84 8.66
N SER A 117 -44.91 12.10 8.29
CA SER A 117 -46.30 12.59 8.12
C SER A 117 -47.10 11.64 7.23
N SER A 118 -46.60 10.37 6.91
CA SER A 118 -47.48 9.43 6.18
C SER A 118 -47.88 8.26 7.08
N GLN A 119 -47.68 8.38 8.48
CA GLN A 119 -48.32 7.32 9.31
C GLN A 119 -49.31 7.97 10.27
N ALA A 120 -49.92 9.19 9.96
CA ALA A 120 -51.12 9.61 10.71
C ALA A 120 -52.35 9.57 9.79
N ILE A 121 -52.85 8.40 9.30
CA ILE A 121 -54.32 8.25 9.19
C ILE A 121 -54.60 6.90 8.51
N VAL A 122 -54.68 5.76 9.32
CA VAL A 122 -55.94 4.97 9.21
C VAL A 122 -55.81 3.75 10.12
N ALA A 123 -56.07 3.93 11.44
CA ALA A 123 -56.66 2.91 12.32
C ALA A 123 -57.46 1.87 11.51
N PRO A 124 -57.05 0.60 11.35
CA PRO A 124 -57.93 -0.41 10.73
C PRO A 124 -59.01 -0.89 11.69
N GLU A 125 -60.21 -0.30 11.64
CA GLU A 125 -61.50 -0.97 11.96
C GLU A 125 -61.46 -2.46 11.56
N ILE A 126 -61.10 -3.32 12.49
CA ILE A 126 -61.36 -4.76 12.68
C ILE A 126 -62.78 -5.10 12.20
N VAL A 127 -62.95 -5.33 10.87
CA VAL A 127 -64.11 -6.10 10.36
C VAL A 127 -63.61 -7.47 9.88
N SER A 128 -63.70 -8.49 10.74
CA SER A 128 -63.96 -9.94 10.67
C SER A 128 -64.86 -10.29 9.47
N VAL A 129 -64.14 -10.70 8.33
CA VAL A 129 -64.93 -11.53 7.39
C VAL A 129 -63.99 -12.54 6.74
N ALA A 130 -63.91 -13.75 7.26
CA ALA A 130 -63.95 -15.14 6.73
C ALA A 130 -64.51 -15.19 5.30
N THR A 131 -63.55 -15.52 4.31
CA THR A 131 -63.83 -16.57 3.30
C THR A 131 -62.87 -16.38 2.11
N SER A 132 -61.98 -17.35 1.84
CA SER A 132 -61.93 -18.36 0.77
C SER A 132 -61.02 -17.89 -0.36
N ARG A 133 -59.86 -18.55 -0.61
CA ARG A 133 -59.45 -19.44 -1.73
C ARG A 133 -59.21 -18.62 -2.99
N HIS A 134 -57.92 -18.58 -3.54
CA HIS A 134 -57.38 -19.03 -4.85
C HIS A 134 -56.81 -17.84 -5.61
N SER A 135 -55.48 -17.81 -5.94
CA SER A 135 -54.89 -18.05 -7.27
C SER A 135 -54.08 -16.83 -7.72
N SER A 136 -52.74 -16.96 -7.96
CA SER A 136 -52.07 -17.28 -9.25
C SER A 136 -50.95 -16.27 -9.51
N VAL A 137 -49.76 -16.66 -9.20
CA VAL A 137 -48.38 -16.42 -9.68
C VAL A 137 -48.27 -16.84 -11.16
N ILE A 138 -48.46 -15.91 -12.01
CA ILE A 138 -48.22 -15.67 -13.46
C ILE A 138 -46.76 -16.03 -13.79
N TYR A 139 -46.44 -17.29 -14.26
CA TYR A 139 -45.28 -17.69 -15.07
C TYR A 139 -45.61 -17.53 -16.56
N VAL A 140 -45.10 -16.51 -17.23
CA VAL A 140 -45.01 -16.33 -18.71
C VAL A 140 -43.98 -17.31 -19.28
N ASN A 141 -44.45 -18.56 -19.65
CA ASN A 141 -43.93 -19.60 -20.56
C ASN A 141 -44.21 -19.22 -22.02
N ALA A 142 -43.25 -18.70 -22.75
CA ALA A 142 -43.19 -18.63 -24.23
C ALA A 142 -42.46 -19.86 -24.79
N GLN A 143 -43.26 -20.92 -25.08
CA GLN A 143 -43.03 -22.02 -26.04
C GLN A 143 -43.56 -21.62 -27.42
N SER A 144 -42.67 -21.35 -28.35
CA SER A 144 -42.98 -21.62 -29.78
C SER A 144 -41.88 -22.49 -30.40
N SER A 145 -42.20 -23.77 -30.61
CA SER A 145 -42.03 -24.86 -31.58
C SER A 145 -41.95 -24.35 -33.02
N THR A 146 -40.80 -24.54 -33.62
CA THR A 146 -40.79 -25.01 -35.03
C THR A 146 -39.51 -25.81 -35.29
N GLU A 147 -39.63 -27.13 -35.43
CA GLU A 147 -39.25 -28.27 -36.30
C GLU A 147 -38.51 -27.80 -37.56
N GLU A 148 -37.21 -28.24 -37.81
CA GLU A 148 -36.60 -29.27 -38.66
C GLU A 148 -35.59 -28.61 -39.62
N LYS A 149 -34.28 -29.04 -39.57
CA LYS A 149 -33.58 -29.53 -40.78
C LYS A 149 -32.08 -29.66 -40.48
N LEU A 150 -31.57 -30.99 -40.27
CA LEU A 150 -30.49 -31.91 -40.67
C LEU A 150 -29.75 -31.40 -41.92
N THR A 151 -28.52 -30.76 -41.58
CA THR A 151 -27.40 -30.82 -42.56
C THR A 151 -26.07 -30.83 -41.79
N ASP A 152 -25.29 -31.97 -41.80
CA ASP A 152 -23.91 -32.41 -42.08
C ASP A 152 -23.00 -31.23 -42.47
N GLY A 153 -22.20 -30.68 -41.40
CA GLY A 153 -21.04 -29.90 -41.90
C GLY A 153 -20.21 -29.38 -40.73
N GLU A 154 -19.07 -30.03 -40.31
CA GLU A 154 -17.69 -29.50 -40.17
C GLU A 154 -17.50 -28.83 -38.80
N ASP A 155 -17.16 -29.61 -37.73
CA ASP A 155 -16.43 -29.26 -36.49
C ASP A 155 -15.77 -27.88 -36.59
N GLN A 156 -16.60 -26.78 -36.75
CA GLN A 156 -16.22 -25.36 -36.54
C GLN A 156 -16.17 -25.05 -35.05
N VAL A 157 -15.07 -25.45 -34.32
CA VAL A 157 -14.62 -24.90 -33.02
C VAL A 157 -15.04 -23.43 -32.89
N ALA A 158 -16.32 -23.21 -32.54
CA ALA A 158 -16.91 -21.93 -32.09
C ALA A 158 -15.83 -20.98 -31.57
N PRO A 159 -15.51 -19.84 -32.26
CA PRO A 159 -14.63 -18.76 -31.76
C PRO A 159 -14.95 -18.39 -30.31
N GLU A 160 -14.23 -19.06 -29.34
CA GLU A 160 -14.22 -18.62 -27.94
C GLU A 160 -14.63 -17.15 -27.80
N PRO A 161 -15.87 -16.84 -27.30
CA PRO A 161 -16.30 -15.45 -27.04
C PRO A 161 -15.15 -14.60 -26.45
N PRO A 162 -14.80 -13.47 -27.13
CA PRO A 162 -13.82 -12.54 -26.53
C PRO A 162 -14.11 -12.29 -25.04
N LEU A 163 -13.37 -12.96 -24.19
CA LEU A 163 -13.31 -12.64 -22.74
C LEU A 163 -13.59 -11.16 -22.49
N LEU A 164 -14.83 -10.75 -22.52
CA LEU A 164 -15.31 -9.41 -22.12
C LEU A 164 -14.76 -9.05 -20.73
N VAL A 165 -13.52 -8.51 -20.67
CA VAL A 165 -12.98 -7.97 -19.40
C VAL A 165 -13.91 -6.86 -18.90
N PRO A 166 -14.85 -7.12 -18.03
CA PRO A 166 -15.67 -6.01 -17.53
C PRO A 166 -14.82 -4.76 -17.22
N LEU A 167 -14.74 -3.82 -18.15
CA LEU A 167 -14.15 -2.50 -17.81
C LEU A 167 -14.69 -2.00 -16.46
N LEU A 168 -14.02 -2.30 -15.42
CA LEU A 168 -14.31 -1.82 -14.06
C LEU A 168 -14.48 -0.30 -14.03
N PRO A 169 -15.45 0.15 -13.24
CA PRO A 169 -15.63 1.61 -13.18
C PRO A 169 -14.34 2.32 -12.73
N ALA A 170 -13.69 3.19 -13.48
CA ALA A 170 -12.46 3.97 -13.28
C ALA A 170 -12.30 4.39 -11.81
N LYS A 171 -13.38 4.55 -11.08
CA LYS A 171 -13.29 5.04 -9.68
C LYS A 171 -12.87 3.91 -8.74
N LYS A 172 -13.34 2.77 -9.00
CA LYS A 172 -12.94 1.63 -8.13
C LYS A 172 -11.47 1.25 -8.36
N LEU A 173 -11.00 1.30 -9.55
CA LEU A 173 -9.60 0.97 -9.84
C LEU A 173 -8.64 1.97 -9.15
N THR A 174 -8.97 3.23 -9.32
CA THR A 174 -8.07 4.25 -8.72
C THR A 174 -7.98 4.06 -7.20
N ARG A 175 -9.04 3.77 -6.62
CA ARG A 175 -9.04 3.55 -5.16
C ARG A 175 -8.15 2.36 -4.77
N GLN A 176 -8.32 1.31 -5.53
CA GLN A 176 -7.51 0.11 -5.17
C GLN A 176 -6.02 0.35 -5.43
N LEU A 177 -5.79 1.11 -6.44
CA LEU A 177 -4.36 1.40 -6.71
C LEU A 177 -3.78 2.29 -5.61
N CYS A 178 -4.58 3.22 -5.16
CA CYS A 178 -4.09 4.09 -4.08
C CYS A 178 -3.79 3.27 -2.82
N LEU A 179 -4.65 2.33 -2.49
CA LEU A 179 -4.40 1.50 -1.28
C LEU A 179 -3.22 0.57 -1.50
N ALA A 180 -3.16 0.05 -2.73
CA ALA A 180 -2.02 -0.87 -3.00
C ALA A 180 -0.69 -0.11 -2.92
N THR A 181 -0.73 1.07 -3.49
CA THR A 181 0.51 1.87 -3.42
C THR A 181 0.88 2.20 -1.96
N GLN A 182 -0.09 2.66 -1.22
CA GLN A 182 0.20 2.92 0.21
C GLN A 182 0.80 1.67 0.88
N TRP A 183 0.32 0.51 0.52
CA TRP A 183 0.79 -0.73 1.18
C TRP A 183 2.25 -1.03 0.81
N LEU A 184 2.48 -0.90 -0.45
CA LEU A 184 3.87 -1.19 -0.86
C LEU A 184 4.84 -0.16 -0.29
N LEU A 185 4.39 1.10 -0.30
CA LEU A 185 5.28 2.15 0.27
C LEU A 185 5.48 1.93 1.78
N TYR A 186 4.38 1.47 2.40
CA TYR A 186 4.52 1.20 3.85
C TYR A 186 5.60 0.15 4.12
N GLU A 187 5.58 -0.92 3.37
CA GLU A 187 6.55 -2.01 3.66
C GLU A 187 7.97 -1.59 3.29
N SER A 188 8.08 -0.81 2.16
CA SER A 188 9.43 -0.30 1.85
C SER A 188 9.95 0.61 2.96
N PHE A 189 9.10 1.54 3.37
CA PHE A 189 9.45 2.47 4.46
C PHE A 189 9.86 1.71 5.72
N VAL A 190 9.16 0.70 6.14
CA VAL A 190 9.41 0.00 7.41
C VAL A 190 10.74 -0.75 7.35
N CYS A 191 11.12 -1.16 6.11
CA CYS A 191 12.35 -1.96 6.04
C CYS A 191 13.56 -1.07 5.73
N PHE A 192 13.37 -0.06 4.93
CA PHE A 192 14.56 0.71 4.49
C PHE A 192 14.93 1.78 5.52
N ALA A 193 13.94 2.22 6.35
CA ALA A 193 14.27 3.27 7.34
C ALA A 193 15.30 2.78 8.35
N PRO A 194 15.14 1.63 8.93
CA PRO A 194 16.18 1.19 9.88
C PRO A 194 17.51 0.89 9.17
N LEU A 195 17.39 0.40 7.96
CA LEU A 195 18.66 0.17 7.22
C LEU A 195 19.45 1.48 7.10
N VAL A 196 18.75 2.53 6.72
CA VAL A 196 19.43 3.82 6.57
C VAL A 196 20.04 4.26 7.91
N THR A 197 19.30 4.06 8.93
CA THR A 197 19.80 4.49 10.25
C THR A 197 21.04 3.68 10.65
N ILE A 198 21.00 2.40 10.40
CA ILE A 198 22.12 1.52 10.81
C ILE A 198 23.36 1.87 9.96
N VAL A 199 23.15 2.02 8.68
CA VAL A 199 24.32 2.24 7.81
C VAL A 199 24.91 3.62 8.12
N TYR A 200 24.06 4.59 8.29
CA TYR A 200 24.61 5.93 8.54
C TYR A 200 25.37 5.99 9.87
N TRP A 201 24.70 5.50 10.93
CA TRP A 201 25.32 5.73 12.26
C TRP A 201 26.43 4.71 12.53
N ALA A 202 26.32 3.58 11.90
CA ALA A 202 27.37 2.55 12.18
C ALA A 202 28.56 2.73 11.23
N LEU A 203 28.25 3.32 10.05
CA LEU A 203 29.37 3.27 9.09
C LEU A 203 29.74 4.70 8.65
N LEU A 204 28.73 5.48 8.28
CA LEU A 204 29.04 6.76 7.60
C LEU A 204 29.36 7.85 8.62
N TYR A 205 28.73 7.84 9.76
CA TYR A 205 28.93 8.95 10.72
C TYR A 205 30.37 8.96 11.23
N PRO A 206 30.93 7.80 11.64
CA PRO A 206 32.33 7.80 12.14
C PRO A 206 33.32 8.26 11.06
N MET A 207 32.95 8.11 9.80
CA MET A 207 33.90 8.47 8.72
C MET A 207 33.78 9.95 8.37
N SER A 208 32.68 10.56 8.79
CA SER A 208 32.43 11.96 8.37
C SER A 208 33.08 12.95 9.33
N GLY A 209 33.71 12.43 10.50
CA GLY A 209 34.38 13.35 11.45
C GLY A 209 33.37 14.10 12.33
N GLY A 210 32.01 13.72 12.27
CA GLY A 210 30.97 14.29 13.16
C GLY A 210 30.31 15.51 12.52
N PHE A 211 29.47 16.20 13.49
CA PHE A 211 28.70 17.37 13.00
C PHE A 211 29.46 18.66 13.31
N ALA A 212 29.65 19.49 12.20
CA ALA A 212 30.43 20.74 12.44
C ALA A 212 29.49 21.94 12.55
N ALA A 213 28.27 21.83 12.01
CA ALA A 213 27.32 22.96 12.02
C ALA A 213 25.91 22.47 12.37
N LEU A 214 25.16 23.45 12.92
CA LEU A 214 23.79 23.11 13.35
C LEU A 214 22.98 22.54 12.16
N ASP A 215 23.19 23.12 11.04
CA ASP A 215 22.39 22.58 9.92
C ASP A 215 22.81 21.14 9.58
N ASP A 216 24.02 20.76 9.83
CA ASP A 216 24.46 19.36 9.60
C ASP A 216 23.83 18.41 10.64
N VAL A 217 23.69 19.00 11.80
CA VAL A 217 23.11 18.12 12.84
C VAL A 217 21.62 17.89 12.53
N TRP A 218 21.00 19.02 12.24
CA TRP A 218 19.54 18.88 12.00
C TRP A 218 19.30 17.96 10.80
N MET A 219 20.04 18.16 9.68
CA MET A 219 19.86 17.30 8.49
C MET A 219 20.24 15.84 8.78
N GLY A 220 21.33 15.71 9.45
CA GLY A 220 21.77 14.34 9.79
C GLY A 220 20.74 13.60 10.66
N VAL A 221 20.16 14.33 11.61
CA VAL A 221 19.21 13.66 12.53
C VAL A 221 17.88 13.43 11.78
N SER A 222 17.44 14.38 11.04
CA SER A 222 16.14 14.25 10.36
C SER A 222 16.18 13.11 9.33
N MET A 223 17.25 13.06 8.54
CA MET A 223 17.25 12.09 7.43
C MET A 223 17.68 10.71 7.91
N HIS A 224 18.31 10.65 9.13
CA HIS A 224 18.88 9.31 9.44
C HIS A 224 18.29 8.78 10.75
N ALA A 225 17.89 9.63 11.69
CA ALA A 225 17.34 9.10 12.97
C ALA A 225 15.81 9.20 12.97
N VAL A 226 15.35 10.36 12.55
CA VAL A 226 13.90 10.59 12.68
C VAL A 226 13.16 9.63 11.74
N ASN A 227 13.80 9.18 10.67
CA ASN A 227 13.13 8.20 9.80
C ASN A 227 12.78 6.91 10.56
N THR A 228 13.70 6.35 11.40
CA THR A 228 13.43 5.07 12.09
C THR A 228 12.45 5.32 13.24
N ILE A 229 12.51 6.56 13.79
CA ILE A 229 11.52 6.85 14.85
C ILE A 229 10.11 6.90 14.24
N LEU A 230 10.01 7.56 13.12
CA LEU A 230 8.67 7.59 12.48
C LEU A 230 8.23 6.18 12.10
N MET A 231 9.19 5.46 11.61
CA MET A 231 8.82 4.06 11.32
C MET A 231 8.32 3.34 12.57
N ALA A 232 9.05 3.46 13.68
CA ALA A 232 8.62 2.74 14.91
C ALA A 232 7.23 3.18 15.34
N LEU A 233 6.98 4.49 15.24
CA LEU A 233 5.64 4.97 15.65
C LEU A 233 4.57 4.41 14.71
N GLU A 234 4.93 4.42 13.43
CA GLU A 234 3.93 3.89 12.48
C GLU A 234 3.65 2.40 12.73
N VAL A 235 4.63 1.63 13.03
CA VAL A 235 4.46 0.17 13.18
C VAL A 235 3.81 -0.15 14.53
N LEU A 236 4.17 0.66 15.56
CA LEU A 236 3.75 0.20 16.90
C LEU A 236 2.48 0.93 17.33
N VAL A 237 2.23 2.11 16.66
CA VAL A 237 1.16 2.91 17.31
C VAL A 237 0.08 3.19 16.25
N PHE A 238 0.44 3.50 14.99
CA PHE A 238 -0.55 4.14 14.11
C PHE A 238 -1.09 3.13 13.10
N ALA A 239 -0.21 2.40 12.36
CA ALA A 239 -0.68 1.66 11.18
C ALA A 239 -1.15 0.24 11.55
N ARG A 240 -2.17 -0.11 10.76
CA ARG A 240 -2.66 -1.51 10.90
C ARG A 240 -2.30 -2.31 9.66
N SER A 241 -1.39 -1.80 9.01
CA SER A 241 -1.05 -2.48 7.74
C SER A 241 -0.28 -3.78 8.01
N PRO A 242 -0.74 -4.83 7.27
CA PRO A 242 -0.05 -6.11 7.45
C PRO A 242 1.19 -6.22 6.55
N MET A 243 2.02 -7.14 7.12
CA MET A 243 3.16 -7.48 6.24
C MET A 243 2.86 -8.80 5.50
N VAL A 244 3.18 -8.71 4.17
CA VAL A 244 2.87 -9.90 3.35
C VAL A 244 4.19 -10.51 2.87
N LEU A 245 4.26 -11.84 2.94
CA LEU A 245 5.53 -12.55 2.61
C LEU A 245 5.92 -12.30 1.16
N GLY A 246 4.97 -12.21 0.28
CA GLY A 246 5.28 -12.03 -1.17
C GLY A 246 5.91 -10.66 -1.45
N HIS A 247 5.76 -9.73 -0.59
CA HIS A 247 6.27 -8.36 -0.88
C HIS A 247 7.78 -8.27 -0.66
N ILE A 248 8.36 -9.26 -0.03
CA ILE A 248 9.82 -9.21 0.17
C ILE A 248 10.52 -9.19 -1.20
N ASN A 249 9.92 -9.88 -2.20
CA ASN A 249 10.58 -9.85 -3.53
C ASN A 249 10.61 -8.44 -4.10
N PHE A 250 9.58 -7.70 -3.82
CA PHE A 250 9.57 -6.30 -4.30
C PHE A 250 10.66 -5.48 -3.61
N LEU A 251 10.85 -5.70 -2.35
CA LEU A 251 11.87 -4.92 -1.61
C LEU A 251 13.28 -5.29 -2.08
N LEU A 252 13.49 -6.59 -2.31
CA LEU A 252 14.84 -7.01 -2.75
C LEU A 252 15.13 -6.52 -4.16
N THR A 253 14.03 -6.57 -4.94
CA THR A 253 14.24 -6.03 -6.29
C THR A 253 14.60 -4.54 -6.23
N ALA A 254 13.85 -3.77 -5.50
CA ALA A 254 14.19 -2.34 -5.35
C ALA A 254 15.64 -2.16 -4.87
N MET A 255 15.99 -2.97 -3.93
CA MET A 255 17.39 -2.85 -3.44
C MET A 255 18.39 -3.22 -4.53
N THR A 256 18.13 -4.21 -5.24
CA THR A 256 19.06 -4.60 -6.32
C THR A 256 19.14 -3.49 -7.37
N LEU A 257 17.99 -2.96 -7.71
CA LEU A 257 18.01 -1.84 -8.67
C LEU A 257 18.83 -0.67 -8.14
N TYR A 258 18.69 -0.42 -6.87
CA TYR A 258 19.49 0.68 -6.32
C TYR A 258 20.99 0.39 -6.44
N LEU A 259 21.33 -0.87 -6.15
CA LEU A 259 22.76 -1.18 -6.27
C LEU A 259 23.24 -0.99 -7.71
N GLY A 260 22.34 -1.40 -8.66
CA GLY A 260 22.66 -1.07 -10.07
C GLY A 260 22.84 0.43 -10.29
N LEU A 261 21.93 1.20 -9.71
CA LEU A 261 22.02 2.66 -9.86
C LEU A 261 23.36 3.20 -9.33
N VAL A 262 23.86 2.64 -8.23
CA VAL A 262 25.13 3.14 -7.65
C VAL A 262 26.27 2.99 -8.66
N TYR A 263 26.25 1.90 -9.41
CA TYR A 263 27.38 1.71 -10.35
C TYR A 263 27.11 2.44 -11.67
N PHE A 264 25.79 2.54 -11.83
CA PHE A 264 25.48 3.42 -12.98
C PHE A 264 26.03 4.83 -12.76
N MET A 265 26.00 5.35 -11.60
CA MET A 265 26.52 6.70 -11.30
C MET A 265 28.04 6.77 -11.50
N VAL A 266 28.69 5.72 -11.21
CA VAL A 266 30.16 5.71 -11.42
C VAL A 266 30.46 5.76 -12.92
N LEU A 267 29.65 5.02 -13.60
CA LEU A 267 29.93 4.93 -15.05
C LEU A 267 29.65 6.27 -15.73
N VAL A 268 28.67 6.98 -15.33
CA VAL A 268 28.24 8.18 -16.08
C VAL A 268 28.87 9.43 -15.46
N TYR A 269 28.99 9.40 -14.13
CA TYR A 269 29.39 10.69 -13.50
C TYR A 269 30.74 10.56 -12.82
N GLY A 270 31.25 9.36 -12.78
CA GLY A 270 32.64 9.13 -12.31
C GLY A 270 32.76 9.28 -10.79
N PHE A 271 31.53 9.12 -10.01
CA PHE A 271 31.76 9.17 -8.54
C PHE A 271 30.96 8.05 -7.87
N TYR A 272 31.49 7.66 -6.69
CA TYR A 272 30.79 6.63 -5.89
C TYR A 272 29.84 7.31 -4.89
N VAL A 273 28.57 6.77 -4.91
CA VAL A 273 27.58 7.37 -4.00
C VAL A 273 28.04 7.22 -2.55
N TYR A 274 28.66 6.05 -2.31
CA TYR A 274 29.25 5.86 -0.96
C TYR A 274 30.69 5.35 -1.11
N PRO A 275 31.53 5.81 -0.18
CA PRO A 275 32.95 5.45 -0.30
C PRO A 275 33.15 3.93 -0.13
N PHE A 276 32.24 3.25 0.59
CA PHE A 276 32.49 1.80 0.80
C PHE A 276 32.13 1.01 -0.45
N PHE A 277 31.72 1.67 -1.56
CA PHE A 277 31.52 0.96 -2.84
C PHE A 277 32.75 1.08 -3.73
N GLU A 278 33.62 1.83 -3.28
CA GLU A 278 34.85 1.97 -4.08
C GLU A 278 35.78 0.77 -3.88
N ALA A 279 36.14 0.10 -5.01
CA ALA A 279 36.91 -1.18 -4.97
C ALA A 279 38.32 -0.95 -4.45
N ARG A 280 38.79 0.26 -4.58
CA ARG A 280 40.18 0.51 -4.12
C ARG A 280 40.30 0.31 -2.61
N TYR A 281 39.22 0.50 -1.93
CA TYR A 281 39.29 0.38 -0.45
C TYR A 281 38.99 -1.05 0.00
N PHE A 282 38.38 -1.86 -0.98
CA PHE A 282 37.97 -3.18 -0.45
C PHE A 282 38.47 -4.28 -1.40
N SER A 283 39.68 -4.09 -2.11
CA SER A 283 40.49 -5.07 -2.87
C SER A 283 39.61 -6.04 -3.66
N GLY A 284 38.35 -5.67 -4.21
CA GLY A 284 37.60 -6.62 -5.09
C GLY A 284 36.46 -7.32 -4.32
N TYR A 285 36.18 -6.91 -2.98
CA TYR A 285 35.11 -7.61 -2.22
C TYR A 285 33.80 -6.83 -2.34
N ILE A 286 33.62 -6.22 -3.42
CA ILE A 286 32.41 -5.36 -3.55
C ILE A 286 31.18 -6.26 -3.66
N ALA A 287 31.40 -7.38 -4.38
CA ALA A 287 30.25 -8.30 -4.47
C ALA A 287 29.80 -8.77 -3.08
N ILE A 288 30.76 -8.92 -2.23
CA ILE A 288 30.41 -9.36 -0.85
C ILE A 288 29.66 -8.23 -0.13
N VAL A 289 30.06 -7.02 -0.33
CA VAL A 289 29.39 -5.89 0.35
C VAL A 289 27.95 -5.78 -0.15
N CYS A 290 27.81 -5.95 -1.47
CA CYS A 290 26.44 -5.85 -2.02
C CYS A 290 25.56 -6.99 -1.48
N LEU A 291 26.15 -8.16 -1.39
CA LEU A 291 25.35 -9.28 -0.83
C LEU A 291 25.03 -9.05 0.64
N LEU A 292 25.97 -8.48 1.30
CA LEU A 292 25.72 -8.24 2.74
C LEU A 292 24.57 -7.22 2.92
N VAL A 293 24.53 -6.16 2.08
CA VAL A 293 23.45 -5.16 2.23
C VAL A 293 22.09 -5.82 1.93
N VAL A 294 22.05 -6.66 0.94
CA VAL A 294 20.77 -7.37 0.62
C VAL A 294 20.39 -8.28 1.78
N ASN A 295 21.38 -8.96 2.32
CA ASN A 295 21.08 -9.86 3.46
C ASN A 295 20.57 -9.07 4.68
N ILE A 296 21.17 -7.90 4.92
CA ILE A 296 20.73 -7.10 6.08
C ILE A 296 19.26 -6.69 5.89
N VAL A 297 18.90 -6.33 4.68
CA VAL A 297 17.48 -5.97 4.45
C VAL A 297 16.59 -7.18 4.72
N GLY A 298 17.04 -8.40 4.29
CA GLY A 298 16.26 -9.63 4.60
C GLY A 298 16.08 -9.85 6.10
N ILE A 299 17.17 -9.62 6.80
CA ILE A 299 17.10 -9.83 8.26
C ILE A 299 16.15 -8.80 8.89
N ILE A 300 16.28 -7.56 8.44
CA ILE A 300 15.38 -6.52 8.98
C ILE A 300 13.93 -6.91 8.66
N TRP A 301 13.73 -7.36 7.50
CA TRP A 301 12.35 -7.75 7.13
C TRP A 301 11.82 -8.83 8.06
N VAL A 302 12.60 -9.92 8.23
CA VAL A 302 12.15 -11.00 9.12
C VAL A 302 11.85 -10.46 10.52
N ALA A 303 12.73 -9.64 10.98
CA ALA A 303 12.50 -9.07 12.34
C ALA A 303 11.18 -8.28 12.39
N LEU A 304 10.98 -7.46 11.37
CA LEU A 304 9.77 -6.62 11.43
C LEU A 304 8.51 -7.46 11.13
N PHE A 305 8.76 -8.45 10.33
CA PHE A 305 7.63 -9.39 10.17
C PHE A 305 7.21 -9.99 11.51
N MET A 306 8.21 -10.38 12.31
CA MET A 306 7.88 -10.96 13.63
C MET A 306 7.24 -9.91 14.54
N VAL A 307 7.69 -8.72 14.43
CA VAL A 307 7.11 -7.65 15.26
C VAL A 307 5.63 -7.45 14.87
N HIS A 308 5.41 -7.47 13.57
CA HIS A 308 4.00 -7.28 13.15
C HIS A 308 3.13 -8.46 13.63
N TYR A 309 3.78 -9.61 13.46
CA TYR A 309 3.05 -10.80 13.95
C TYR A 309 2.72 -10.68 15.44
N TRP A 310 3.70 -10.32 16.20
CA TRP A 310 3.45 -10.18 17.64
C TRP A 310 2.42 -9.08 17.90
N ARG A 311 2.65 -7.94 17.28
CA ARG A 311 1.75 -6.78 17.51
C ARG A 311 0.30 -7.17 17.22
N ASP A 312 0.07 -7.89 16.11
CA ASP A 312 -1.30 -8.26 15.72
C ASP A 312 -1.90 -9.28 16.68
N ARG A 313 -1.10 -10.11 17.34
CA ARG A 313 -1.61 -11.07 18.36
C ARG A 313 -1.92 -10.35 19.67
N ALA A 314 -1.16 -9.40 19.95
CA ALA A 314 -1.35 -8.72 21.25
C ALA A 314 -2.60 -7.84 21.23
N PHE A 315 -3.08 -7.50 20.00
CA PHE A 315 -4.26 -6.61 19.93
C PHE A 315 -5.28 -7.21 18.97
N PRO A 316 -6.08 -8.37 19.44
CA PRO A 316 -6.93 -9.21 18.60
C PRO A 316 -8.28 -8.52 18.28
N LYS A 317 -8.75 -7.55 19.30
CA LYS A 317 -10.10 -6.94 19.18
C LYS A 317 -10.20 -6.06 17.93
N TRP A 318 -9.10 -6.12 17.13
CA TRP A 318 -9.09 -5.17 16.00
C TRP A 318 -8.52 -5.83 14.76
N SER A 319 -8.18 -7.35 14.85
CA SER A 319 -7.51 -8.23 13.85
C SER A 319 -8.47 -9.33 13.41
N ALA A 320 -9.72 -9.46 14.01
CA ALA A 320 -10.58 -10.65 13.74
C ALA A 320 -11.28 -10.47 12.38
N ALA A 321 -11.39 -9.23 11.83
CA ALA A 321 -12.01 -9.02 10.51
C ALA A 321 -10.98 -9.21 9.38
N VAL A 322 -9.66 -9.15 9.73
CA VAL A 322 -8.59 -9.24 8.70
C VAL A 322 -7.92 -10.61 8.78
N ARG A 323 -7.97 -11.38 9.99
CA ARG A 323 -7.26 -12.65 10.25
C ARG A 323 -8.08 -13.83 9.72
N GLY A 324 -9.47 -13.75 9.72
CA GLY A 324 -10.28 -14.90 9.25
C GLY A 324 -10.14 -15.10 7.73
N ARG A 325 -9.34 -14.19 7.06
CA ARG A 325 -9.40 -14.29 5.58
C ARG A 325 -8.00 -14.36 4.99
N LEU A 326 -6.77 -13.92 5.71
CA LEU A 326 -5.37 -13.96 5.21
C LEU A 326 -4.73 -15.33 5.48
N TRP A 327 -5.30 -16.11 6.41
CA TRP A 327 -4.64 -17.39 6.74
C TRP A 327 -5.52 -18.56 6.29
N SER A 328 -6.73 -18.35 5.65
CA SER A 328 -7.59 -19.44 5.16
C SER A 328 -7.28 -19.72 3.68
N THR A 329 -6.26 -19.06 3.09
CA THR A 329 -5.97 -19.43 1.68
C THR A 329 -4.76 -20.38 1.64
N SER A 330 -4.49 -21.13 2.74
CA SER A 330 -3.52 -22.23 2.55
C SER A 330 -4.26 -23.55 2.36
N SER A 331 -5.49 -23.52 1.69
CA SER A 331 -5.93 -24.86 1.25
C SER A 331 -6.36 -24.81 -0.22
N VAL A 332 -5.65 -24.30 -1.12
CA VAL A 332 -5.90 -24.77 -2.50
C VAL A 332 -4.57 -25.26 -3.08
#